data_AF-A0A9D8TGV8-F1
#
_entry.id   AF-A0A9D8TGV8-F1
#
_cell.length_a   1.000
_cell.length_b   1.000
_cell.length_c   1.000
_cell.angle_alpha   90.00
_cell.angle_beta   90.00
_cell.angle_gamma   90.00
#
_symmetry.space_group_name_H-M   'P 1'
#
loop_
_entity.id
_entity.type
_entity.pdbx_description
1 polymer ?
#
loop_
_entity_poly.entity_id
_entity_poly.type
_entity_poly.pdbx_seq_one_letter_code
_entity_poly.pdbx_strand_id
1 'polypeptide(L)'
;MREAEKLNRGLIVSVNADNTAFLSWRLLLDDKANQAFDVYKRMEGESSFSKLNNKPLRQGTNFSDATYQRGKACDYCVLPAGTKPNDKNLEAGSSFHLEAQQGPKNYRSIPLQTPEGYRPGDCSLGDLNGDGQYEIIVKQESTPR
;
A
#
# COMPACT_ATOMS: atom_id res chain seq x y z
N MET A 1 -19.25 16.43 16.00
CA MET A 1 -18.68 15.60 14.92
C MET A 1 -17.29 16.13 14.64
N ARG A 2 -16.27 15.27 14.54
CA ARG A 2 -14.91 15.69 14.18
C ARG A 2 -14.72 15.39 12.70
N GLU A 3 -14.28 16.37 11.93
CA GLU A 3 -13.86 16.12 10.55
C GLU A 3 -12.58 15.30 10.56
N ALA A 4 -12.55 14.25 9.76
CA ALA A 4 -11.43 13.35 9.58
C ALA A 4 -11.14 13.22 8.09
N GLU A 5 -9.86 13.01 7.75
CA GLU A 5 -9.43 12.84 6.38
C GLU A 5 -10.05 11.58 5.76
N LYS A 6 -10.44 11.69 4.49
CA LYS A 6 -11.00 10.57 3.73
C LYS A 6 -9.87 9.78 3.08
N LEU A 7 -9.28 8.88 3.85
CA LEU A 7 -8.15 8.07 3.39
C LEU A 7 -8.60 6.90 2.50
N ASN A 8 -7.72 6.54 1.57
CA ASN A 8 -7.86 5.34 0.75
C ASN A 8 -7.34 4.09 1.49
N ARG A 9 -7.46 2.91 0.90
CA ARG A 9 -7.12 1.64 1.58
C ARG A 9 -5.63 1.53 1.93
N GLY A 10 -4.76 2.25 1.22
CA GLY A 10 -3.33 2.37 1.55
C GLY A 10 -2.59 1.04 1.57
N LEU A 11 -2.92 0.12 0.66
CA LEU A 11 -2.23 -1.15 0.52
C LEU A 11 -0.76 -0.90 0.18
N ILE A 12 0.14 -1.46 0.98
CA ILE A 12 1.58 -1.53 0.69
C ILE A 12 2.03 -2.98 0.68
N VAL A 13 3.04 -3.25 -0.14
CA VAL A 13 3.72 -4.55 -0.18
C VAL A 13 5.23 -4.33 -0.07
N SER A 14 5.85 -5.01 0.89
CA SER A 14 7.30 -5.04 1.08
C SER A 14 7.81 -6.47 1.00
N VAL A 15 8.97 -6.67 0.39
CA VAL A 15 9.62 -7.97 0.36
C VAL A 15 10.58 -8.06 1.55
N ASN A 16 10.49 -9.14 2.31
CA ASN A 16 11.36 -9.44 3.43
C ASN A 16 12.64 -10.15 2.97
N ALA A 17 13.64 -10.24 3.86
CA ALA A 17 14.91 -10.89 3.56
C ALA A 17 14.77 -12.40 3.27
N ASP A 18 13.75 -13.05 3.84
CA ASP A 18 13.39 -14.46 3.60
C ASP A 18 12.57 -14.67 2.31
N ASN A 19 12.46 -13.63 1.47
CA ASN A 19 11.71 -13.65 0.21
C ASN A 19 10.21 -13.89 0.40
N THR A 20 9.66 -13.52 1.55
CA THR A 20 8.21 -13.39 1.76
C THR A 20 7.75 -11.98 1.38
N ALA A 21 6.58 -11.85 0.73
CA ALA A 21 5.95 -10.55 0.52
C ALA A 21 5.02 -10.26 1.69
N PHE A 22 5.29 -9.19 2.45
CA PHE A 22 4.44 -8.70 3.52
C PHE A 22 3.54 -7.58 3.00
N LEU A 23 2.24 -7.75 3.20
CA LEU A 23 1.20 -6.80 2.82
C LEU A 23 0.60 -6.17 4.06
N SER A 24 0.32 -4.88 4.02
CA SER A 24 -0.51 -4.22 5.03
C SER A 24 -1.39 -3.12 4.43
N TRP A 25 -2.53 -2.87 5.05
CA TRP A 25 -3.51 -1.88 4.61
C TRP A 25 -4.22 -1.24 5.80
N ARG A 26 -4.99 -0.18 5.54
CA ARG A 26 -5.76 0.52 6.57
C ARG A 26 -7.09 -0.19 6.84
N LEU A 27 -7.49 -0.22 8.10
CA LEU A 27 -8.91 -0.31 8.48
C LEU A 27 -9.44 1.13 8.49
N LEU A 28 -10.48 1.40 7.69
CA LEU A 28 -11.03 2.74 7.49
C LEU A 28 -12.19 3.00 8.45
N LEU A 29 -12.50 4.28 8.67
CA LEU A 29 -13.57 4.71 9.58
C LEU A 29 -14.97 4.27 9.09
N ASP A 30 -15.14 4.15 7.78
CA ASP A 30 -16.38 3.74 7.11
C ASP A 30 -16.49 2.22 6.91
N ASP A 31 -15.47 1.45 7.30
CA ASP A 31 -15.56 0.00 7.33
C ASP A 31 -16.61 -0.46 8.35
N LYS A 32 -17.27 -1.58 8.04
CA LYS A 32 -18.25 -2.19 8.96
C LYS A 32 -17.56 -2.67 10.24
N ALA A 33 -18.32 -2.71 11.34
CA ALA A 33 -17.88 -3.41 12.53
C ALA A 33 -17.51 -4.88 12.18
N ASN A 34 -16.34 -5.33 12.64
CA ASN A 34 -15.78 -6.64 12.29
C ASN A 34 -15.56 -6.87 10.78
N GLN A 35 -15.22 -5.81 10.02
CA GLN A 35 -14.81 -5.93 8.63
C GLN A 35 -13.75 -7.01 8.45
N ALA A 36 -13.94 -7.87 7.45
CA ALA A 36 -12.99 -8.90 7.09
C ALA A 36 -12.46 -8.64 5.68
N PHE A 37 -11.25 -9.11 5.40
CA PHE A 37 -10.60 -8.91 4.11
C PHE A 37 -10.18 -10.23 3.48
N ASP A 38 -10.17 -10.23 2.15
CA ASP A 38 -9.53 -11.24 1.33
C ASP A 38 -8.41 -10.59 0.52
N VAL A 39 -7.29 -11.30 0.38
CA VAL A 39 -6.11 -10.87 -0.36
C VAL A 39 -6.00 -11.70 -1.62
N TYR A 40 -5.73 -11.03 -2.72
CA TYR A 40 -5.61 -11.64 -4.03
C TYR A 40 -4.28 -11.26 -4.68
N LYS A 41 -3.82 -12.13 -5.58
CA LYS A 41 -2.60 -11.97 -6.37
C LYS A 41 -2.86 -12.34 -7.82
N ARG A 42 -2.27 -11.60 -8.74
CA ARG A 42 -2.24 -11.92 -10.17
C ARG A 42 -0.80 -11.83 -10.64
N MET A 43 -0.24 -12.92 -11.15
CA MET A 43 1.10 -12.88 -11.73
C MET A 43 1.04 -12.16 -13.08
N GLU A 44 2.15 -11.54 -13.47
CA GLU A 44 2.30 -11.03 -14.83
C GLU A 44 2.01 -12.14 -15.87
N GLY A 45 1.15 -11.82 -16.85
CA GLY A 45 0.68 -12.76 -17.86
C GLY A 45 -0.56 -13.58 -17.48
N GLU A 46 -1.01 -13.54 -16.22
CA GLU A 46 -2.30 -14.13 -15.82
C GLU A 46 -3.46 -13.18 -16.09
N SER A 47 -4.60 -13.72 -16.52
CA SER A 47 -5.81 -12.93 -16.82
C SER A 47 -6.67 -12.64 -15.58
N SER A 48 -6.46 -13.36 -14.47
CA SER A 48 -7.33 -13.29 -13.30
C SER A 48 -6.57 -13.35 -11.99
N PHE A 49 -7.12 -12.69 -10.97
CA PHE A 49 -6.65 -12.75 -9.60
C PHE A 49 -6.98 -14.10 -8.92
N SER A 50 -5.99 -14.68 -8.25
CA SER A 50 -6.12 -15.84 -7.37
C SER A 50 -6.16 -15.39 -5.91
N LYS A 51 -7.07 -15.97 -5.11
CA LYS A 51 -7.19 -15.68 -3.68
C LYS A 51 -6.07 -16.38 -2.89
N LEU A 52 -5.43 -15.67 -1.96
CA LEU A 52 -4.32 -16.19 -1.17
C LEU A 52 -4.71 -16.76 0.19
N ASN A 53 -5.68 -16.15 0.88
CA ASN A 53 -6.08 -16.56 2.22
C ASN A 53 -7.23 -17.60 2.18
N ASN A 54 -7.16 -18.64 3.00
CA ASN A 54 -8.21 -19.68 3.07
C ASN A 54 -9.46 -19.22 3.84
N LYS A 55 -9.28 -18.42 4.90
CA LYS A 55 -10.35 -17.86 5.72
C LYS A 55 -10.28 -16.33 5.67
N PRO A 56 -11.42 -15.62 5.71
CA PRO A 56 -11.44 -14.15 5.80
C PRO A 56 -10.57 -13.62 6.94
N LEU A 57 -9.74 -12.62 6.65
CA LEU A 57 -8.83 -11.99 7.61
C LEU A 57 -9.61 -10.99 8.47
N ARG A 58 -9.76 -11.28 9.76
CA ARG A 58 -10.53 -10.46 10.72
C ARG A 58 -9.70 -9.89 11.87
N GLN A 59 -8.57 -10.50 12.18
CA GLN A 59 -7.76 -10.17 13.36
C GLN A 59 -6.72 -9.09 13.09
N GLY A 60 -6.50 -8.73 11.82
CA GLY A 60 -5.55 -7.71 11.42
C GLY A 60 -5.72 -7.32 9.96
N THR A 61 -5.06 -6.22 9.59
CA THR A 61 -5.03 -5.68 8.22
C THR A 61 -3.66 -5.89 7.58
N ASN A 62 -3.17 -7.13 7.68
CA ASN A 62 -1.91 -7.56 7.08
C ASN A 62 -1.99 -9.03 6.62
N PHE A 63 -1.07 -9.41 5.74
CA PHE A 63 -0.92 -10.78 5.24
C PHE A 63 0.52 -11.02 4.77
N SER A 64 1.04 -12.23 4.96
CA SER A 64 2.34 -12.64 4.44
C SER A 64 2.15 -13.68 3.33
N ASP A 65 2.58 -13.34 2.12
CA ASP A 65 2.62 -14.27 0.98
C ASP A 65 4.00 -14.95 0.89
N ALA A 66 4.05 -16.22 1.30
CA ALA A 66 5.23 -17.07 1.17
C ALA A 66 5.42 -17.64 -0.25
N THR A 67 4.46 -17.42 -1.16
CA THR A 67 4.54 -17.87 -2.56
C THR A 67 5.16 -16.83 -3.48
N TYR A 68 5.66 -15.71 -2.94
CA TYR A 68 6.35 -14.69 -3.71
C TYR A 68 7.58 -15.29 -4.43
N GLN A 69 7.67 -15.03 -5.73
CA GLN A 69 8.75 -15.49 -6.59
C GLN A 69 9.48 -14.26 -7.13
N ARG A 70 10.75 -14.13 -6.76
CA ARG A 70 11.60 -13.06 -7.30
C ARG A 70 11.78 -13.27 -8.81
N GLY A 71 11.86 -12.17 -9.55
CA GLY A 71 12.04 -12.18 -11.00
C GLY A 71 10.73 -12.23 -11.79
N LYS A 72 9.56 -12.23 -11.14
CA LYS A 72 8.25 -12.09 -11.79
C LYS A 72 7.46 -10.97 -11.15
N ALA A 73 6.96 -10.04 -11.97
CA ALA A 73 6.08 -9.01 -11.46
C ALA A 73 4.72 -9.63 -11.08
N CYS A 74 4.04 -9.00 -10.12
CA CYS A 74 2.69 -9.40 -9.74
C CYS A 74 1.90 -8.23 -9.18
N ASP A 75 0.58 -8.29 -9.34
CA ASP A 75 -0.35 -7.36 -8.72
C ASP A 75 -0.96 -8.02 -7.50
N TYR A 76 -1.03 -7.28 -6.40
CA TYR A 76 -1.84 -7.62 -5.25
C TYR A 76 -3.07 -6.73 -5.18
N CYS A 77 -4.17 -7.26 -4.67
CA CYS A 77 -5.25 -6.42 -4.19
C CYS A 77 -5.89 -6.99 -2.92
N VAL A 78 -6.50 -6.09 -2.15
CA VAL A 78 -7.26 -6.42 -0.94
C VAL A 78 -8.69 -5.93 -1.10
N LEU A 79 -9.65 -6.76 -0.72
CA LEU A 79 -11.08 -6.43 -0.83
C LEU A 79 -11.84 -6.91 0.42
N PRO A 80 -13.02 -6.33 0.70
CA PRO A 80 -13.95 -6.91 1.65
C PRO A 80 -14.20 -8.39 1.36
N ALA A 81 -14.12 -9.24 2.38
CA ALA A 81 -14.16 -10.68 2.19
C ALA A 81 -15.45 -11.15 1.48
N GLY A 82 -15.29 -12.11 0.56
CA GLY A 82 -16.36 -12.59 -0.32
C GLY A 82 -16.54 -11.78 -1.61
N THR A 83 -15.82 -10.67 -1.78
CA THR A 83 -15.83 -9.87 -3.02
C THR A 83 -14.80 -10.41 -4.00
N LYS A 84 -15.21 -10.67 -5.25
CA LYS A 84 -14.27 -11.09 -6.31
C LYS A 84 -13.67 -9.87 -7.02
N PRO A 85 -12.34 -9.80 -7.24
CA PRO A 85 -11.73 -8.70 -7.97
C PRO A 85 -12.25 -8.58 -9.41
N ASN A 86 -12.51 -7.35 -9.84
CA ASN A 86 -12.68 -6.94 -11.22
C ASN A 86 -12.29 -5.46 -11.35
N ASP A 87 -12.03 -4.99 -12.58
CA ASP A 87 -11.51 -3.63 -12.80
C ASP A 87 -12.44 -2.50 -12.30
N LYS A 88 -13.72 -2.80 -12.00
CA LYS A 88 -14.71 -1.82 -11.54
C LYS A 88 -14.86 -1.76 -10.02
N ASN A 89 -14.31 -2.72 -9.27
CA ASN A 89 -14.50 -2.81 -7.82
C ASN A 89 -13.21 -2.71 -7.00
N LEU A 90 -12.10 -2.41 -7.65
CA LEU A 90 -10.88 -2.02 -6.96
C LEU A 90 -11.04 -0.56 -6.49
N GLU A 91 -11.18 -0.39 -5.19
CA GLU A 91 -11.20 0.93 -4.57
C GLU A 91 -9.80 1.58 -4.63
N ALA A 92 -9.73 2.91 -4.52
CA ALA A 92 -8.45 3.61 -4.52
C ALA A 92 -7.52 3.04 -3.43
N GLY A 93 -6.26 2.82 -3.79
CA GLY A 93 -5.24 2.30 -2.88
C GLY A 93 -5.45 0.86 -2.41
N SER A 94 -6.39 0.08 -2.97
CA SER A 94 -6.58 -1.33 -2.62
C SER A 94 -5.78 -2.29 -3.47
N SER A 95 -5.01 -1.79 -4.45
CA SER A 95 -4.13 -2.58 -5.31
C SER A 95 -2.70 -2.08 -5.26
N PHE A 96 -1.75 -2.99 -5.45
CA PHE A 96 -0.32 -2.68 -5.45
C PHE A 96 0.39 -3.51 -6.52
N HIS A 97 1.14 -2.85 -7.39
CA HIS A 97 2.01 -3.51 -8.37
C HIS A 97 3.40 -3.74 -7.76
N LEU A 98 3.82 -5.00 -7.71
CA LEU A 98 5.14 -5.39 -7.23
C LEU A 98 6.04 -5.76 -8.42
N GLU A 99 7.10 -4.99 -8.60
CA GLU A 99 8.05 -5.14 -9.70
C GLU A 99 8.85 -6.44 -9.61
N ALA A 100 9.16 -7.04 -10.77
CA ALA A 100 9.86 -8.33 -10.85
C ALA A 100 11.21 -8.36 -10.09
N GLN A 101 11.94 -7.25 -10.11
CA GLN A 101 13.27 -7.16 -9.51
C GLN A 101 13.28 -6.56 -8.10
N GLN A 102 12.10 -6.35 -7.49
CA GLN A 102 12.02 -5.79 -6.15
C GLN A 102 12.62 -6.76 -5.13
N GLY A 103 13.79 -6.40 -4.62
CA GLY A 103 14.46 -7.10 -3.53
C GLY A 103 13.95 -6.67 -2.16
N PRO A 104 14.55 -7.20 -1.08
CA PRO A 104 14.18 -6.84 0.27
C PRO A 104 14.30 -5.34 0.51
N LYS A 105 13.19 -4.69 0.85
CA LYS A 105 13.14 -3.24 1.08
C LYS A 105 11.93 -2.90 1.94
N ASN A 106 12.18 -2.25 3.08
CA ASN A 106 11.17 -1.80 4.03
C ASN A 106 11.00 -0.27 4.03
N TYR A 107 11.49 0.41 3.00
CA TYR A 107 11.36 1.86 2.83
C TYR A 107 10.96 2.22 1.40
N ARG A 108 10.26 3.34 1.24
CA ARG A 108 9.99 3.95 -0.07
C ARG A 108 10.92 5.15 -0.25
N SER A 109 11.61 5.19 -1.38
CA SER A 109 12.46 6.33 -1.73
C SER A 109 11.62 7.34 -2.50
N ILE A 110 11.64 8.59 -2.06
CA ILE A 110 11.00 9.71 -2.76
C ILE A 110 12.11 10.66 -3.17
N PRO A 111 12.41 10.80 -4.48
CA PRO A 111 13.45 11.73 -4.93
C PRO A 111 13.01 13.17 -4.65
N LEU A 112 13.88 13.94 -4.02
CA LEU A 112 13.62 15.34 -3.69
C LEU A 112 14.30 16.26 -4.71
N GLN A 113 13.62 17.34 -5.06
CA GLN A 113 14.18 18.46 -5.83
C GLN A 113 14.67 19.53 -4.85
N THR A 114 15.75 19.23 -4.14
CA THR A 114 16.33 20.15 -3.16
C THR A 114 17.12 21.25 -3.87
N PRO A 115 16.80 22.55 -3.65
CA PRO A 115 17.57 23.65 -4.23
C PRO A 115 19.03 23.67 -3.76
N GLU A 116 19.92 24.25 -4.57
CA GLU A 116 21.33 24.39 -4.19
C GLU A 116 21.49 25.20 -2.90
N GLY A 117 22.33 24.70 -1.99
CA GLY A 117 22.54 25.31 -0.67
C GLY A 117 21.42 25.05 0.35
N TYR A 118 20.39 24.27 0.00
CA TYR A 118 19.33 23.84 0.93
C TYR A 118 19.48 22.38 1.34
N ARG A 119 18.85 22.01 2.45
CA ARG A 119 18.66 20.63 2.88
C ARG A 119 17.22 20.39 3.35
N PRO A 120 16.70 19.16 3.21
CA PRO A 120 15.43 18.77 3.81
C PRO A 120 15.48 18.86 5.33
N GLY A 121 14.45 19.45 5.94
CA GLY A 121 14.24 19.54 7.39
C GLY A 121 12.93 18.86 7.79
N ASP A 122 12.17 19.51 8.67
CA ASP A 122 10.90 18.96 9.17
C ASP A 122 9.90 18.65 8.05
N CYS A 123 9.08 17.63 8.29
CA CYS A 123 8.03 17.20 7.37
C CYS A 123 6.67 17.19 8.07
N SER A 124 5.62 17.44 7.30
CA SER A 124 4.23 17.15 7.67
C SER A 124 3.58 16.31 6.58
N LEU A 125 2.41 15.74 6.89
CA LEU A 125 1.59 14.99 5.95
C LEU A 125 0.27 15.74 5.73
N GLY A 126 -0.31 15.54 4.55
CA GLY A 126 -1.65 16.00 4.22
C GLY A 126 -2.07 15.45 2.86
N ASP A 127 -3.35 15.15 2.71
CA ASP A 127 -3.94 14.86 1.40
C ASP A 127 -4.24 16.20 0.71
N LEU A 128 -3.42 16.57 -0.28
CA LEU A 128 -3.49 17.87 -0.94
C LEU A 128 -4.33 17.85 -2.21
N ASN A 129 -4.71 16.66 -2.69
CA ASN A 129 -5.42 16.47 -3.95
C ASN A 129 -6.78 15.74 -3.82
N GLY A 130 -7.10 15.20 -2.65
CA GLY A 130 -8.34 14.52 -2.32
C GLY A 130 -8.41 13.04 -2.75
N ASP A 131 -7.29 12.40 -3.07
CA ASP A 131 -7.24 11.00 -3.51
C ASP A 131 -7.14 9.98 -2.35
N GLY A 132 -7.06 10.48 -1.11
CA GLY A 132 -6.96 9.70 0.12
C GLY A 132 -5.57 9.12 0.38
N GLN A 133 -4.55 9.51 -0.39
CA GLN A 133 -3.14 9.29 -0.11
C GLN A 133 -2.52 10.57 0.48
N TYR A 134 -1.54 10.40 1.36
CA TYR A 134 -0.79 11.56 1.86
C TYR A 134 0.29 11.99 0.87
N GLU A 135 0.37 13.29 0.65
CA GLU A 135 1.60 13.96 0.24
C GLU A 135 2.50 14.22 1.45
N ILE A 136 3.80 14.39 1.18
CA ILE A 136 4.78 14.83 2.17
C ILE A 136 5.12 16.28 1.91
N ILE A 137 4.84 17.14 2.87
CA ILE A 137 5.22 18.55 2.85
C ILE A 137 6.57 18.66 3.56
N VAL A 138 7.63 18.96 2.81
CA VAL A 138 9.01 19.01 3.32
C VAL A 138 9.46 20.46 3.43
N LYS A 139 9.84 20.91 4.64
CA LYS A 139 10.53 22.19 4.83
C LYS A 139 11.96 22.06 4.30
N GLN A 140 12.41 23.01 3.50
CA GLN A 140 13.78 23.08 2.99
C GLN A 140 14.50 24.26 3.65
N GLU A 141 15.71 24.05 4.17
CA GLU A 141 16.46 25.04 4.96
C GLU A 141 17.86 25.29 4.39
N SER A 142 18.29 26.56 4.31
CA SER A 142 19.64 26.96 3.85
C SER A 142 20.59 27.40 4.96
N THR A 143 20.06 27.75 6.13
CA THR A 143 20.83 28.12 7.33
C THR A 143 20.19 27.46 8.55
N PRO A 144 20.76 26.37 9.05
CA PRO A 144 20.27 25.73 10.27
C PRO A 144 20.45 26.68 11.45
N ARG A 145 19.43 26.82 12.30
CA ARG A 145 19.63 27.38 13.64
C ARG A 145 20.25 26.36 14.57
#